data_AF-A0A318ZE15-F1
#
_entry.id   AF-A0A318ZE15-F1
#
_cell.length_a   1.000
_cell.length_b   1.000
_cell.length_c   1.000
_cell.angle_alpha   90.00
_cell.angle_beta   90.00
_cell.angle_gamma   90.00
#
_symmetry.space_group_name_H-M   'P 1'
#
loop_
_entity.id
_entity.type
_entity.pdbx_description
1 polymer ?
#
loop_
_entity_poly.entity_id
_entity_poly.type
_entity_poly.pdbx_seq_one_letter_code
_entity_poly.pdbx_strand_id
1 'polypeptide(L)'
;MRNFENPLTLLKAILVRIPLVLKVIFLHSIRLSPVHGKQDLRTELTVAVIRSLLSFSSSISQQQKASMRDPGIKGPMWVSKVTFPPPEIDVQHAVVNAIEALKTGEETYNLPGVAPVEAEWTGYRSGVDKNAPQPDISEEVKYEALKQESKEDMVILYFHGGIYFLMDPCTHRPTVAQLSKRTGAPVLSVRYRLAPQHPFPAALTDALVAYLSLIAPPPGSLHDPVPARKIILAGDSAGGNLALVLCQLLLTLRRTQPTLRFHGRDLHSIDLLPAGVATSSPWCDMTRSMPSVAHNAIYDYLDAPTSTPATEPYFRPLVVPADDIWPVKPPRVDLYTHASALLHPLVSPIASTPALWTEAPPIFMSIGEEGLTDEALVLARTIHRAGAPIYVEQFEGMPHCFGLVMLDAPAGRRFYDGMARFCRQAVDVAAADRAADKPALPDQTRSGEITYIGYKLLSEKTIPLEEAVPLTDEEIEERLRVNALWRQEGERELQREWAEKAQL
;
A
#
# COMPACT_ATOMS: atom_id res chain seq x y z
N MET A 1 7.39 -13.89 9.77
CA MET A 1 7.47 -15.10 8.91
C MET A 1 8.79 -15.84 9.15
N ARG A 2 8.78 -17.16 9.36
CA ARG A 2 10.00 -17.95 9.67
C ARG A 2 10.82 -18.25 8.41
N ASN A 3 12.14 -18.36 8.56
CA ASN A 3 13.17 -18.64 7.54
C ASN A 3 12.77 -19.73 6.52
N PHE A 4 12.76 -19.37 5.23
CA PHE A 4 12.56 -20.30 4.11
C PHE A 4 13.80 -20.50 3.22
N GLU A 5 14.91 -19.82 3.51
CA GLU A 5 16.16 -19.96 2.73
C GLU A 5 16.93 -21.24 3.05
N ASN A 6 16.79 -21.78 4.26
CA ASN A 6 17.34 -23.09 4.58
C ASN A 6 16.34 -24.15 4.08
N PRO A 7 16.75 -25.03 3.14
CA PRO A 7 15.87 -26.07 2.62
C PRO A 7 15.22 -26.92 3.71
N LEU A 8 15.93 -27.15 4.82
CA LEU A 8 15.42 -27.91 5.97
C LEU A 8 14.37 -27.13 6.78
N THR A 9 14.47 -25.80 6.90
CA THR A 9 13.45 -25.01 7.63
C THR A 9 12.20 -24.81 6.77
N LEU A 10 12.36 -24.63 5.47
CA LEU A 10 11.24 -24.65 4.51
C LEU A 10 10.56 -26.01 4.47
N LEU A 11 11.34 -27.09 4.39
CA LEU A 11 10.80 -28.45 4.44
C LEU A 11 10.05 -28.70 5.75
N LYS A 12 10.62 -28.36 6.91
CA LYS A 12 9.92 -28.49 8.21
C LYS A 12 8.63 -27.67 8.26
N ALA A 13 8.66 -26.44 7.77
CA ALA A 13 7.47 -25.60 7.72
C ALA A 13 6.38 -26.21 6.83
N ILE A 14 6.73 -26.75 5.67
CA ILE A 14 5.80 -27.44 4.77
C ILE A 14 5.28 -28.75 5.40
N LEU A 15 6.15 -29.55 6.02
CA LEU A 15 5.80 -30.83 6.65
C LEU A 15 4.70 -30.67 7.72
N VAL A 16 4.82 -29.65 8.58
CA VAL A 16 3.82 -29.36 9.62
C VAL A 16 2.44 -29.01 9.03
N ARG A 17 2.40 -28.58 7.75
CA ARG A 17 1.18 -28.14 7.06
C ARG A 17 0.60 -29.22 6.14
N ILE A 18 1.21 -30.40 6.03
CA ILE A 18 0.68 -31.51 5.23
C ILE A 18 -0.78 -31.84 5.59
N PRO A 19 -1.18 -31.96 6.87
CA PRO A 19 -2.58 -32.26 7.19
C PRO A 19 -3.56 -31.19 6.68
N LEU A 20 -3.18 -29.91 6.76
CA LEU A 20 -3.96 -28.80 6.23
C LEU A 20 -4.06 -28.88 4.70
N VAL A 21 -2.94 -29.08 4.02
CA VAL A 21 -2.89 -29.21 2.55
C VAL A 21 -3.75 -30.38 2.07
N LEU A 22 -3.63 -31.55 2.71
CA LEU A 22 -4.43 -32.73 2.38
C LEU A 22 -5.93 -32.49 2.61
N LYS A 23 -6.29 -31.82 3.72
CA LYS A 23 -7.68 -31.44 4.01
C LYS A 23 -8.25 -30.53 2.91
N VAL A 24 -7.51 -29.49 2.51
CA VAL A 24 -7.94 -28.57 1.44
C VAL A 24 -8.11 -29.32 0.12
N ILE A 25 -7.12 -30.13 -0.29
CA ILE A 25 -7.22 -30.94 -1.51
C ILE A 25 -8.45 -31.84 -1.49
N PHE A 26 -8.68 -32.55 -0.37
CA PHE A 26 -9.81 -33.45 -0.24
C PHE A 26 -11.14 -32.70 -0.37
N LEU A 27 -11.37 -31.66 0.46
CA LEU A 27 -12.61 -30.89 0.46
C LEU A 27 -12.89 -30.21 -0.88
N HIS A 28 -11.85 -29.65 -1.53
CA HIS A 28 -11.98 -29.05 -2.84
C HIS A 28 -12.36 -30.10 -3.91
N SER A 29 -11.71 -31.27 -3.89
CA SER A 29 -11.94 -32.34 -4.87
C SER A 29 -13.36 -32.90 -4.82
N ILE A 30 -13.96 -32.95 -3.63
CA ILE A 30 -15.35 -33.40 -3.45
C ILE A 30 -16.37 -32.25 -3.44
N ARG A 31 -15.95 -31.03 -3.80
CA ARG A 31 -16.79 -29.81 -3.87
C ARG A 31 -17.48 -29.43 -2.55
N LEU A 32 -16.86 -29.78 -1.42
CA LEU A 32 -17.29 -29.36 -0.08
C LEU A 32 -16.47 -28.18 0.47
N SER A 33 -15.53 -27.64 -0.31
CA SER A 33 -14.82 -26.42 0.06
C SER A 33 -15.78 -25.21 0.06
N PRO A 34 -15.71 -24.33 1.07
CA PRO A 34 -16.56 -23.13 1.14
C PRO A 34 -16.27 -22.11 0.02
N VAL A 35 -15.12 -22.20 -0.65
CA VAL A 35 -14.73 -21.32 -1.76
C VAL A 35 -15.02 -21.92 -3.13
N HIS A 36 -15.74 -23.05 -3.18
CA HIS A 36 -16.10 -23.72 -4.43
C HIS A 36 -16.82 -22.77 -5.38
N GLY A 37 -16.39 -22.73 -6.64
CA GLY A 37 -16.94 -21.86 -7.67
C GLY A 37 -16.34 -20.45 -7.72
N LYS A 38 -15.55 -20.06 -6.71
CA LYS A 38 -14.87 -18.75 -6.65
C LYS A 38 -13.35 -18.82 -6.60
N GLN A 39 -12.79 -19.91 -6.05
CA GLN A 39 -11.36 -20.16 -6.05
C GLN A 39 -11.06 -21.50 -6.73
N ASP A 40 -9.95 -21.57 -7.46
CA ASP A 40 -9.40 -22.85 -7.89
C ASP A 40 -8.53 -23.45 -6.79
N LEU A 41 -8.19 -24.73 -6.93
CA LEU A 41 -7.40 -25.45 -5.92
C LEU A 41 -6.06 -24.77 -5.64
N ARG A 42 -5.43 -24.16 -6.64
CA ARG A 42 -4.14 -23.48 -6.47
C ARG A 42 -4.30 -22.23 -5.61
N THR A 43 -5.31 -21.42 -5.90
CA THR A 43 -5.66 -20.23 -5.11
C THR A 43 -5.99 -20.62 -3.68
N GLU A 44 -6.90 -21.58 -3.46
CA GLU A 44 -7.31 -22.01 -2.12
C GLU A 44 -6.13 -22.54 -1.29
N LEU A 45 -5.27 -23.37 -1.89
CA LEU A 45 -4.04 -23.85 -1.24
C LEU A 45 -3.10 -22.70 -0.88
N THR A 46 -2.94 -21.73 -1.77
CA THR A 46 -2.08 -20.56 -1.52
C THR A 46 -2.61 -19.76 -0.34
N VAL A 47 -3.92 -19.49 -0.30
CA VAL A 47 -4.59 -18.80 0.81
C VAL A 47 -4.40 -19.57 2.12
N ALA A 48 -4.68 -20.88 2.14
CA ALA A 48 -4.56 -21.69 3.34
C ALA A 48 -3.12 -21.75 3.87
N VAL A 49 -2.13 -21.87 2.98
CA VAL A 49 -0.71 -21.89 3.35
C VAL A 49 -0.26 -20.54 3.90
N ILE A 50 -0.59 -19.43 3.24
CA ILE A 50 -0.21 -18.09 3.72
C ILE A 50 -0.88 -17.79 5.05
N ARG A 51 -2.18 -18.06 5.19
CA ARG A 51 -2.91 -17.88 6.46
C ARG A 51 -2.23 -18.64 7.60
N SER A 52 -1.79 -19.88 7.36
CA SER A 52 -1.06 -20.68 8.36
C SER A 52 0.35 -20.17 8.72
N LEU A 53 0.87 -19.18 7.99
CA LEU A 53 2.17 -18.54 8.20
C LEU A 53 2.06 -17.17 8.85
N LEU A 54 0.88 -16.53 8.77
CA LEU A 54 0.55 -15.32 9.49
C LEU A 54 0.32 -15.69 10.96
N SER A 55 1.29 -15.37 11.81
CA SER A 55 1.20 -15.59 13.26
C SER A 55 1.98 -14.49 13.97
N PHE A 56 1.35 -13.91 14.99
CA PHE A 56 1.93 -12.86 15.83
C PHE A 56 2.45 -13.42 17.16
N SER A 57 2.95 -14.66 17.15
CA SER A 57 3.49 -15.35 18.32
C SER A 57 4.90 -14.90 18.73
N SER A 58 5.50 -13.95 18.00
CA SER A 58 6.82 -13.38 18.25
C SER A 58 6.69 -11.89 18.51
N SER A 59 7.67 -11.29 19.19
CA SER A 59 7.63 -9.85 19.49
C SER A 59 7.70 -9.00 18.21
N ILE A 60 7.31 -7.72 18.27
CA ILE A 60 7.27 -6.85 17.09
C ILE A 60 8.67 -6.70 16.46
N SER A 61 9.72 -6.52 17.26
CA SER A 61 11.09 -6.39 16.75
C SER A 61 11.58 -7.64 16.02
N GLN A 62 11.22 -8.83 16.53
CA GLN A 62 11.55 -10.11 15.89
C GLN A 62 10.82 -10.27 14.56
N GLN A 63 9.55 -9.85 14.49
CA GLN A 63 8.78 -9.88 13.26
C GLN A 63 9.36 -8.92 12.21
N GLN A 64 9.69 -7.69 12.60
CA GLN A 64 10.37 -6.70 11.76
C GLN A 64 11.66 -7.27 11.18
N LYS A 65 12.59 -7.69 12.05
CA LYS A 65 13.88 -8.25 11.66
C LYS A 65 13.74 -9.44 10.71
N ALA A 66 12.76 -10.30 10.93
CA ALA A 66 12.51 -11.45 10.07
C ALA A 66 11.94 -11.03 8.70
N SER A 67 11.07 -10.03 8.66
CA SER A 67 10.41 -9.57 7.43
C SER A 67 11.31 -8.68 6.55
N MET A 68 12.28 -7.98 7.14
CA MET A 68 13.19 -7.05 6.44
C MET A 68 14.51 -7.70 6.02
N ARG A 69 14.66 -9.02 6.20
CA ARG A 69 15.89 -9.72 5.85
C ARG A 69 16.03 -9.77 4.32
N ASP A 70 17.08 -9.14 3.81
CA ASP A 70 17.43 -9.14 2.39
C ASP A 70 17.87 -10.55 1.93
N PRO A 71 17.13 -11.21 1.02
CA PRO A 71 17.49 -12.55 0.51
C PRO A 71 18.58 -12.53 -0.58
N GLY A 72 19.13 -11.35 -0.87
CA GLY A 72 20.00 -11.09 -2.01
C GLY A 72 19.23 -10.79 -3.29
N ILE A 73 19.96 -10.36 -4.32
CA ILE A 73 19.40 -9.93 -5.60
C ILE A 73 19.77 -10.98 -6.65
N LYS A 74 18.76 -11.58 -7.26
CA LYS A 74 18.92 -12.63 -8.27
C LYS A 74 17.89 -12.47 -9.37
N GLY A 75 18.24 -12.96 -10.56
CA GLY A 75 17.33 -13.06 -11.68
C GLY A 75 17.37 -11.86 -12.61
N PRO A 76 16.32 -11.68 -13.43
CA PRO A 76 16.28 -10.69 -14.50
C PRO A 76 15.91 -9.31 -13.95
N MET A 77 16.68 -8.82 -12.97
CA MET A 77 16.51 -7.48 -12.42
C MET A 77 17.86 -6.79 -12.20
N TRP A 78 17.88 -5.50 -12.50
CA TRP A 78 18.84 -4.54 -11.97
C TRP A 78 18.30 -3.97 -10.68
N VAL A 79 19.15 -3.82 -9.67
CA VAL A 79 18.81 -3.13 -8.42
C VAL A 79 19.94 -2.17 -8.07
N SER A 80 19.67 -0.87 -8.10
CA SER A 80 20.61 0.17 -7.67
C SER A 80 20.12 0.80 -6.37
N LYS A 81 20.88 0.68 -5.29
CA LYS A 81 20.56 1.24 -3.98
C LYS A 81 20.95 2.72 -3.93
N VAL A 82 20.13 3.54 -3.28
CA VAL A 82 20.37 4.98 -3.13
C VAL A 82 19.90 5.43 -1.75
N THR A 83 20.52 6.48 -1.22
CA THR A 83 20.08 7.17 -0.01
C THR A 83 19.92 8.64 -0.33
N PHE A 84 18.71 9.16 -0.19
CA PHE A 84 18.45 10.59 -0.28
C PHE A 84 18.86 11.25 1.04
N PRO A 85 19.66 12.32 1.01
CA PRO A 85 20.04 13.04 2.23
C PRO A 85 18.81 13.68 2.88
N PRO A 86 18.84 13.90 4.20
CA PRO A 86 17.75 14.57 4.90
C PRO A 86 17.58 16.00 4.34
N PRO A 87 16.38 16.42 3.92
CA PRO A 87 16.11 17.79 3.53
C PRO A 87 16.02 18.72 4.75
N GLU A 88 15.76 20.01 4.48
CA GLU A 88 15.44 21.00 5.50
C GLU A 88 14.13 20.69 6.23
N ILE A 89 13.89 21.39 7.34
CA ILE A 89 12.69 21.19 8.18
C ILE A 89 11.39 21.57 7.46
N ASP A 90 11.47 22.31 6.34
CA ASP A 90 10.34 22.71 5.50
C ASP A 90 9.45 21.55 5.06
N VAL A 91 10.02 20.36 4.79
CA VAL A 91 9.23 19.16 4.45
C VAL A 91 8.40 18.68 5.63
N GLN A 92 8.99 18.67 6.83
CA GLN A 92 8.25 18.33 8.06
C GLN A 92 7.13 19.34 8.30
N HIS A 93 7.42 20.64 8.15
CA HIS A 93 6.42 21.70 8.30
C HIS A 93 5.27 21.55 7.28
N ALA A 94 5.56 21.19 6.04
CA ALA A 94 4.53 20.96 5.03
C ALA A 94 3.59 19.81 5.43
N VAL A 95 4.13 18.69 5.90
CA VAL A 95 3.33 17.56 6.40
C VAL A 95 2.47 17.99 7.59
N VAL A 96 3.05 18.70 8.56
CA VAL A 96 2.33 19.21 9.73
C VAL A 96 1.22 20.18 9.32
N ASN A 97 1.51 21.14 8.44
CA ASN A 97 0.53 22.10 7.92
C ASN A 97 -0.66 21.39 7.26
N ALA A 98 -0.40 20.35 6.48
CA ALA A 98 -1.45 19.58 5.83
C ALA A 98 -2.27 18.74 6.83
N ILE A 99 -1.63 18.17 7.85
CA ILE A 99 -2.34 17.46 8.93
C ILE A 99 -3.25 18.44 9.66
N GLU A 100 -2.71 19.55 10.16
CA GLU A 100 -3.51 20.54 10.91
C GLU A 100 -4.64 21.15 10.07
N ALA A 101 -4.44 21.33 8.76
CA ALA A 101 -5.49 21.80 7.85
C ALA A 101 -6.63 20.79 7.64
N LEU A 102 -6.42 19.51 7.93
CA LEU A 102 -7.39 18.43 7.72
C LEU A 102 -7.98 17.86 9.03
N LYS A 103 -7.52 18.35 10.19
CA LYS A 103 -8.04 17.92 11.50
C LYS A 103 -9.49 18.31 11.68
N THR A 104 -10.22 17.42 12.34
CA THR A 104 -11.64 17.57 12.65
C THR A 104 -11.90 17.58 14.15
N GLY A 105 -10.90 17.27 14.98
CA GLY A 105 -11.02 17.27 16.43
C GLY A 105 -9.67 17.35 17.15
N GLU A 106 -9.51 16.50 18.17
CA GLU A 106 -8.33 16.45 19.03
C GLU A 106 -7.35 15.34 18.58
N GLU A 107 -7.19 15.16 17.27
CA GLU A 107 -6.25 14.17 16.74
C GLU A 107 -4.83 14.47 17.24
N THR A 108 -4.14 13.43 17.73
CA THR A 108 -2.76 13.53 18.21
C THR A 108 -1.85 12.64 17.37
N TYR A 109 -0.59 13.03 17.24
CA TYR A 109 0.41 12.31 16.45
C TYR A 109 1.81 12.68 16.94
N ASN A 110 2.81 11.87 16.56
CA ASN A 110 4.21 12.17 16.86
C ASN A 110 4.80 13.04 15.74
N LEU A 111 5.48 14.13 16.08
CA LEU A 111 6.22 14.91 15.09
C LEU A 111 7.46 14.13 14.64
N PRO A 112 7.54 13.67 13.37
CA PRO A 112 8.66 12.87 12.93
C PRO A 112 9.81 13.80 12.55
N GLY A 113 11.02 13.59 13.06
CA GLY A 113 12.19 14.28 12.52
C GLY A 113 12.39 13.97 11.03
N VAL A 114 13.10 14.84 10.32
CA VAL A 114 13.56 14.56 8.95
C VAL A 114 14.81 13.68 9.02
N ALA A 115 14.86 12.63 8.21
CA ALA A 115 15.96 11.65 8.18
C ALA A 115 16.37 11.35 6.73
N PRO A 116 17.58 10.79 6.49
CA PRO A 116 17.89 10.22 5.20
C PRO A 116 16.87 9.15 4.81
N VAL A 117 16.49 9.10 3.54
CA VAL A 117 15.53 8.11 3.02
C VAL A 117 16.25 7.15 2.10
N GLU A 118 16.28 5.87 2.47
CA GLU A 118 16.84 4.82 1.63
C GLU A 118 15.82 4.35 0.59
N ALA A 119 16.30 3.99 -0.61
CA ALA A 119 15.47 3.45 -1.67
C ALA A 119 16.26 2.51 -2.59
N GLU A 120 15.53 1.75 -3.39
CA GLU A 120 16.09 0.86 -4.42
C GLU A 120 15.47 1.16 -5.78
N TRP A 121 16.28 1.59 -6.74
CA TRP A 121 15.92 1.59 -8.15
C TRP A 121 15.91 0.16 -8.66
N THR A 122 14.80 -0.28 -9.24
CA THR A 122 14.64 -1.60 -9.87
C THR A 122 14.27 -1.45 -11.34
N GLY A 123 14.93 -2.21 -12.19
CA GLY A 123 14.64 -2.31 -13.61
C GLY A 123 14.69 -3.76 -14.08
N TYR A 124 13.93 -4.09 -15.12
CA TYR A 124 14.02 -5.42 -15.72
C TYR A 124 15.34 -5.58 -16.47
N ARG A 125 16.08 -6.66 -16.17
CA ARG A 125 17.34 -7.01 -16.83
C ARG A 125 17.07 -8.10 -17.86
N SER A 126 17.08 -7.71 -19.13
CA SER A 126 16.71 -8.58 -20.25
C SER A 126 17.78 -9.64 -20.55
N GLY A 127 17.34 -10.79 -21.07
CA GLY A 127 18.24 -11.85 -21.54
C GLY A 127 18.98 -12.62 -20.43
N VAL A 128 18.58 -12.50 -19.18
CA VAL A 128 19.27 -13.07 -18.02
C VAL A 128 18.46 -14.19 -17.35
N ASP A 129 19.15 -15.25 -16.90
CA ASP A 129 18.55 -16.38 -16.21
C ASP A 129 17.90 -15.98 -14.87
N LYS A 130 16.85 -16.69 -14.46
CA LYS A 130 16.09 -16.43 -13.23
C LYS A 130 16.90 -16.49 -11.94
N ASN A 131 18.05 -17.17 -11.93
CA ASN A 131 18.92 -17.30 -10.77
C ASN A 131 20.25 -16.57 -10.94
N ALA A 132 20.44 -15.84 -12.04
CA ALA A 132 21.70 -15.15 -12.28
C ALA A 132 21.98 -14.14 -11.15
N PRO A 133 23.23 -14.09 -10.65
CA PRO A 133 23.59 -13.10 -9.66
C PRO A 133 23.57 -11.70 -10.30
N GLN A 134 23.32 -10.71 -9.45
CA GLN A 134 23.58 -9.33 -9.84
C GLN A 134 25.10 -9.12 -10.02
N PRO A 135 25.54 -8.36 -11.02
CA PRO A 135 26.95 -8.03 -11.19
C PRO A 135 27.49 -7.20 -10.02
N ASP A 136 28.73 -7.50 -9.63
CA ASP A 136 29.46 -6.78 -8.59
C ASP A 136 30.15 -5.55 -9.18
N ILE A 137 29.39 -4.46 -9.29
CA ILE A 137 29.76 -3.16 -9.88
C ILE A 137 29.14 -2.05 -9.02
N SER A 138 29.55 -0.79 -9.23
CA SER A 138 29.03 0.34 -8.44
C SER A 138 27.54 0.60 -8.69
N GLU A 139 26.89 1.30 -7.76
CA GLU A 139 25.47 1.66 -7.87
C GLU A 139 25.21 2.56 -9.08
N GLU A 140 26.12 3.48 -9.38
CA GLU A 140 26.06 4.34 -10.57
C GLU A 140 26.03 3.51 -11.86
N VAL A 141 26.92 2.53 -11.99
CA VAL A 141 26.98 1.67 -13.19
C VAL A 141 25.71 0.79 -13.28
N LYS A 142 25.18 0.33 -12.15
CA LYS A 142 23.90 -0.42 -12.11
C LYS A 142 22.74 0.47 -12.56
N TYR A 143 22.67 1.71 -12.08
CA TYR A 143 21.63 2.67 -12.45
C TYR A 143 21.69 3.00 -13.95
N GLU A 144 22.88 3.28 -14.48
CA GLU A 144 23.06 3.54 -15.91
C GLU A 144 22.64 2.35 -16.78
N ALA A 145 23.03 1.12 -16.42
CA ALA A 145 22.61 -0.09 -17.13
C ALA A 145 21.08 -0.29 -17.08
N LEU A 146 20.48 -0.06 -15.91
CA LEU A 146 19.03 -0.08 -15.71
C LEU A 146 18.32 0.96 -16.59
N LYS A 147 18.86 2.17 -16.69
CA LYS A 147 18.27 3.25 -17.51
C LYS A 147 18.40 2.96 -18.99
N GLN A 148 19.50 2.37 -19.44
CA GLN A 148 19.68 1.96 -20.84
C GLN A 148 18.68 0.88 -21.29
N GLU A 149 18.24 0.01 -20.37
CA GLU A 149 17.21 -0.99 -20.65
C GLU A 149 15.77 -0.49 -20.44
N SER A 150 15.60 0.69 -19.83
CA SER A 150 14.30 1.32 -19.64
C SER A 150 13.81 1.94 -20.94
N LYS A 151 12.61 1.55 -21.39
CA LYS A 151 12.03 1.98 -22.67
C LYS A 151 11.10 3.18 -22.52
N GLU A 152 10.52 3.34 -21.33
CA GLU A 152 9.59 4.42 -21.05
C GLU A 152 10.27 5.56 -20.30
N ASP A 153 9.89 6.78 -20.67
CA ASP A 153 10.36 8.02 -20.04
C ASP A 153 9.43 8.43 -18.89
N MET A 154 9.29 7.50 -17.92
CA MET A 154 8.53 7.68 -16.69
C MET A 154 9.19 6.94 -15.51
N VAL A 155 8.82 7.29 -14.28
CA VAL A 155 9.28 6.62 -13.06
C VAL A 155 8.06 6.17 -12.25
N ILE A 156 8.13 4.96 -11.71
CA ILE A 156 7.13 4.48 -10.74
C ILE A 156 7.75 4.60 -9.34
N LEU A 157 7.19 5.46 -8.50
CA LEU A 157 7.55 5.56 -7.09
C LEU A 157 6.71 4.56 -6.30
N TYR A 158 7.33 3.51 -5.78
CA TYR A 158 6.65 2.37 -5.19
C TYR A 158 6.80 2.32 -3.66
N PHE A 159 5.68 2.12 -2.98
CA PHE A 159 5.59 1.91 -1.55
C PHE A 159 5.13 0.48 -1.28
N HIS A 160 5.92 -0.28 -0.53
CA HIS A 160 5.61 -1.68 -0.22
C HIS A 160 4.45 -1.82 0.76
N GLY A 161 3.75 -2.95 0.74
CA GLY A 161 2.82 -3.34 1.79
C GLY A 161 3.50 -3.75 3.09
N GLY A 162 2.77 -4.43 3.99
CA GLY A 162 3.32 -4.88 5.27
C GLY A 162 2.83 -4.08 6.47
N ILE A 163 1.57 -3.61 6.43
CA ILE A 163 0.83 -3.08 7.59
C ILE A 163 1.60 -2.00 8.38
N TYR A 164 2.39 -1.18 7.66
CA TYR A 164 3.24 -0.11 8.20
C TYR A 164 4.32 -0.48 9.22
N PHE A 165 4.43 -1.75 9.63
CA PHE A 165 5.47 -2.19 10.57
C PHE A 165 6.30 -3.37 10.08
N LEU A 166 6.02 -3.95 8.91
CA LEU A 166 6.72 -5.08 8.34
C LEU A 166 7.23 -4.77 6.93
N MET A 167 8.06 -5.68 6.44
CA MET A 167 8.54 -5.72 5.06
C MET A 167 9.45 -4.54 4.69
N ASP A 168 9.88 -4.52 3.44
CA ASP A 168 10.99 -3.73 2.97
C ASP A 168 11.00 -3.71 1.41
N PRO A 169 11.66 -2.76 0.72
CA PRO A 169 11.88 -2.86 -0.72
C PRO A 169 12.41 -4.22 -1.17
N CYS A 170 13.28 -4.85 -0.38
CA CYS A 170 13.86 -6.15 -0.75
C CYS A 170 12.83 -7.28 -0.87
N THR A 171 11.71 -7.24 -0.14
CA THR A 171 10.66 -8.25 -0.24
C THR A 171 9.78 -8.06 -1.48
N HIS A 172 9.78 -6.86 -2.07
CA HIS A 172 8.95 -6.49 -3.21
C HIS A 172 9.71 -6.49 -4.55
N ARG A 173 11.02 -6.78 -4.56
CA ARG A 173 11.83 -6.84 -5.80
C ARG A 173 11.19 -7.67 -6.92
N PRO A 174 10.65 -8.89 -6.70
CA PRO A 174 9.96 -9.63 -7.76
C PRO A 174 8.73 -8.89 -8.31
N THR A 175 7.95 -8.27 -7.42
CA THR A 175 6.77 -7.46 -7.77
C THR A 175 7.17 -6.28 -8.65
N VAL A 176 8.11 -5.47 -8.20
CA VAL A 176 8.51 -4.25 -8.92
C VAL A 176 9.33 -4.56 -10.18
N ALA A 177 10.07 -5.67 -10.22
CA ALA A 177 10.72 -6.15 -11.44
C ALA A 177 9.70 -6.59 -12.49
N GLN A 178 8.60 -7.25 -12.08
CA GLN A 178 7.53 -7.63 -12.99
C GLN A 178 6.75 -6.42 -13.50
N LEU A 179 6.52 -5.43 -12.64
CA LEU A 179 5.94 -4.15 -13.04
C LEU A 179 6.85 -3.43 -14.04
N SER A 180 8.14 -3.28 -13.73
CA SER A 180 9.17 -2.69 -14.62
C SER A 180 9.23 -3.40 -15.97
N LYS A 181 9.18 -4.74 -15.99
CA LYS A 181 9.17 -5.53 -17.22
C LYS A 181 8.01 -5.17 -18.14
N ARG A 182 6.81 -5.01 -17.58
CA ARG A 182 5.58 -4.80 -18.36
C ARG A 182 5.35 -3.34 -18.70
N THR A 183 5.79 -2.42 -17.85
CA THR A 183 5.72 -0.99 -18.13
C THR A 183 6.83 -0.57 -19.07
N GLY A 184 8.04 -1.11 -18.90
CA GLY A 184 9.27 -0.60 -19.52
C GLY A 184 9.90 0.54 -18.73
N ALA A 185 9.38 0.85 -17.53
CA ALA A 185 9.83 1.96 -16.70
C ALA A 185 10.71 1.49 -15.52
N PRO A 186 11.64 2.32 -15.05
CA PRO A 186 12.31 2.13 -13.76
C PRO A 186 11.32 2.32 -12.59
N VAL A 187 11.52 1.55 -11.53
CA VAL A 187 10.73 1.63 -10.29
C VAL A 187 11.63 2.02 -9.13
N LEU A 188 11.32 3.10 -8.42
CA LEU A 188 12.01 3.49 -7.18
C LEU A 188 11.21 3.00 -5.98
N SER A 189 11.70 1.98 -5.28
CA SER A 189 11.04 1.42 -4.09
C SER A 189 11.57 2.07 -2.82
N VAL A 190 10.70 2.69 -2.03
CA VAL A 190 11.09 3.48 -0.84
C VAL A 190 11.13 2.60 0.40
N ARG A 191 12.22 2.69 1.17
CA ARG A 191 12.36 2.09 2.51
C ARG A 191 11.90 3.11 3.56
N TYR A 192 10.60 3.36 3.61
CA TYR A 192 10.02 4.31 4.55
C TYR A 192 10.09 3.79 5.98
N ARG A 193 10.18 4.70 6.96
CA ARG A 193 10.27 4.34 8.38
C ARG A 193 9.02 3.59 8.85
N LEU A 194 9.25 2.54 9.64
CA LEU A 194 8.22 1.65 10.15
C LEU A 194 7.77 2.03 11.56
N ALA A 195 6.49 1.80 11.82
CA ALA A 195 5.94 1.84 13.17
C ALA A 195 6.36 0.58 13.96
N PRO A 196 6.23 0.52 15.30
CA PRO A 196 5.76 1.58 16.20
C PRO A 196 6.83 2.64 16.53
N GLN A 197 8.10 2.42 16.18
CA GLN A 197 9.19 3.36 16.43
C GLN A 197 8.95 4.70 15.74
N HIS A 198 8.37 4.66 14.55
CA HIS A 198 8.06 5.83 13.73
C HIS A 198 6.60 5.76 13.26
N PRO A 199 5.64 6.10 14.14
CA PRO A 199 4.22 6.11 13.79
C PRO A 199 3.90 7.23 12.80
N PHE A 200 2.64 7.27 12.34
CA PHE A 200 2.09 8.38 11.58
C PHE A 200 2.51 9.74 12.20
N PRO A 201 3.02 10.68 11.40
CA PRO A 201 3.11 10.70 9.93
C PRO A 201 4.51 10.34 9.35
N ALA A 202 5.37 9.60 10.05
CA ALA A 202 6.77 9.38 9.62
C ALA A 202 6.91 8.77 8.22
N ALA A 203 6.16 7.70 7.92
CA ALA A 203 6.18 7.08 6.60
C ALA A 203 5.71 8.04 5.48
N LEU A 204 4.71 8.89 5.77
CA LEU A 204 4.22 9.91 4.85
C LEU A 204 5.27 11.00 4.61
N THR A 205 5.99 11.41 5.66
CA THR A 205 7.14 12.32 5.52
C THR A 205 8.22 11.72 4.62
N ASP A 206 8.59 10.46 4.82
CA ASP A 206 9.62 9.81 3.99
C ASP A 206 9.17 9.63 2.53
N ALA A 207 7.87 9.35 2.32
CA ALA A 207 7.27 9.28 1.00
C ALA A 207 7.32 10.63 0.27
N LEU A 208 7.02 11.74 0.97
CA LEU A 208 7.16 13.09 0.42
C LEU A 208 8.63 13.42 0.10
N VAL A 209 9.58 13.07 0.99
CA VAL A 209 11.01 13.27 0.72
C VAL A 209 11.44 12.53 -0.55
N ALA A 210 11.11 11.23 -0.68
CA ALA A 210 11.46 10.45 -1.86
C ALA A 210 10.83 11.02 -3.14
N TYR A 211 9.57 11.47 -3.07
CA TYR A 211 8.88 12.10 -4.19
C TYR A 211 9.55 13.41 -4.64
N LEU A 212 9.88 14.29 -3.69
CA LEU A 212 10.56 15.55 -3.99
C LEU A 212 12.01 15.33 -4.44
N SER A 213 12.69 14.28 -3.96
CA SER A 213 14.01 13.88 -4.46
C SER A 213 13.97 13.43 -5.92
N LEU A 214 12.88 12.85 -6.41
CA LEU A 214 12.70 12.59 -7.84
C LEU A 214 12.60 13.89 -8.65
N ILE A 215 11.84 14.86 -8.16
CA ILE A 215 11.54 16.13 -8.85
C ILE A 215 12.73 17.09 -8.80
N ALA A 216 13.36 17.22 -7.64
CA ALA A 216 14.44 18.14 -7.36
C ALA A 216 15.60 17.40 -6.66
N PRO A 217 16.28 16.48 -7.38
CA PRO A 217 17.36 15.71 -6.81
C PRO A 217 18.48 16.62 -6.27
N PRO A 218 19.03 16.32 -5.08
CA PRO A 218 20.19 17.03 -4.57
C PRO A 218 21.43 16.81 -5.47
N PRO A 219 22.43 17.70 -5.43
CA PRO A 219 23.68 17.52 -6.17
C PRO A 219 24.33 16.17 -5.88
N GLY A 220 24.79 15.48 -6.93
CA GLY A 220 25.40 14.15 -6.82
C GLY A 220 24.41 12.98 -6.79
N SER A 221 23.11 13.24 -7.00
CA SER A 221 22.12 12.16 -7.18
C SER A 221 22.41 11.34 -8.44
N LEU A 222 22.01 10.07 -8.42
CA LEU A 222 22.16 9.14 -9.55
C LEU A 222 21.36 9.53 -10.79
N HIS A 223 20.37 10.40 -10.66
CA HIS A 223 19.41 10.71 -11.71
C HIS A 223 19.18 12.21 -11.88
N ASP A 224 18.79 12.59 -13.09
CA ASP A 224 18.32 13.93 -13.42
C ASP A 224 16.91 14.21 -12.83
N PRO A 225 16.51 15.49 -12.69
CA PRO A 225 15.15 15.87 -12.32
C PRO A 225 14.08 15.18 -13.16
N VAL A 226 13.12 14.54 -12.50
CA VAL A 226 11.97 13.88 -13.12
C VAL A 226 10.75 14.79 -13.00
N PRO A 227 10.15 15.27 -14.10
CA PRO A 227 8.91 16.04 -14.04
C PRO A 227 7.80 15.25 -13.31
N ALA A 228 7.03 15.92 -12.44
CA ALA A 228 5.95 15.29 -11.67
C ALA A 228 4.95 14.51 -12.55
N ARG A 229 4.59 15.07 -13.72
CA ARG A 229 3.75 14.43 -14.75
C ARG A 229 4.33 13.15 -15.40
N LYS A 230 5.53 12.74 -15.03
CA LYS A 230 6.18 11.48 -15.44
C LYS A 230 6.37 10.52 -14.26
N ILE A 231 5.80 10.84 -13.11
CA ILE A 231 5.86 10.01 -11.90
C ILE A 231 4.50 9.37 -11.68
N ILE A 232 4.49 8.05 -11.49
CA ILE A 232 3.33 7.31 -10.99
C ILE A 232 3.59 6.97 -9.53
N LEU A 233 2.66 7.33 -8.64
CA LEU A 233 2.67 6.83 -7.27
C LEU A 233 2.06 5.42 -7.27
N ALA A 234 2.72 4.44 -6.68
CA ALA A 234 2.22 3.08 -6.65
C ALA A 234 2.48 2.38 -5.32
N GLY A 235 1.67 1.38 -5.01
CA GLY A 235 1.89 0.55 -3.83
C GLY A 235 0.80 -0.48 -3.60
N ASP A 236 1.04 -1.40 -2.69
CA ASP A 236 0.12 -2.45 -2.31
C ASP A 236 -0.26 -2.36 -0.83
N SER A 237 -1.49 -2.73 -0.45
CA SER A 237 -1.89 -2.77 0.96
C SER A 237 -1.65 -1.43 1.69
N ALA A 238 -0.87 -1.44 2.78
CA ALA A 238 -0.39 -0.24 3.46
C ALA A 238 0.44 0.71 2.56
N GLY A 239 1.19 0.21 1.59
CA GLY A 239 1.86 1.03 0.59
C GLY A 239 0.90 1.65 -0.42
N GLY A 240 -0.21 0.96 -0.73
CA GLY A 240 -1.32 1.51 -1.49
C GLY A 240 -2.01 2.66 -0.75
N ASN A 241 -2.20 2.51 0.58
CA ASN A 241 -2.61 3.62 1.46
C ASN A 241 -1.61 4.78 1.36
N LEU A 242 -0.31 4.52 1.52
CA LEU A 242 0.73 5.54 1.49
C LEU A 242 0.75 6.32 0.16
N ALA A 243 0.55 5.65 -0.97
CA ALA A 243 0.42 6.29 -2.27
C ALA A 243 -0.79 7.23 -2.35
N LEU A 244 -1.95 6.78 -1.85
CA LEU A 244 -3.19 7.56 -1.82
C LEU A 244 -3.07 8.77 -0.89
N VAL A 245 -2.55 8.58 0.33
CA VAL A 245 -2.41 9.69 1.30
C VAL A 245 -1.30 10.66 0.92
N LEU A 246 -0.25 10.22 0.19
CA LEU A 246 0.70 11.14 -0.43
C LEU A 246 0.04 11.98 -1.53
N CYS A 247 -0.79 11.37 -2.38
CA CYS A 247 -1.57 12.14 -3.37
C CYS A 247 -2.48 13.17 -2.69
N GLN A 248 -3.18 12.78 -1.62
CA GLN A 248 -4.02 13.68 -0.87
C GLN A 248 -3.23 14.78 -0.17
N LEU A 249 -2.05 14.47 0.37
CA LEU A 249 -1.12 15.46 0.93
C LEU A 249 -0.76 16.50 -0.12
N LEU A 250 -0.36 16.08 -1.33
CA LEU A 250 -0.01 16.99 -2.42
C LEU A 250 -1.19 17.88 -2.84
N LEU A 251 -2.41 17.33 -2.94
CA LEU A 251 -3.62 18.10 -3.20
C LEU A 251 -3.91 19.12 -2.10
N THR A 252 -3.69 18.75 -0.84
CA THR A 252 -3.86 19.66 0.30
C THR A 252 -2.83 20.77 0.29
N LEU A 253 -1.55 20.45 0.06
CA LEU A 253 -0.48 21.44 -0.07
C LEU A 253 -0.76 22.41 -1.23
N ARG A 254 -1.30 21.95 -2.36
CA ARG A 254 -1.73 22.83 -3.46
C ARG A 254 -2.74 23.89 -3.02
N ARG A 255 -3.60 23.57 -2.03
CA ARG A 255 -4.61 24.49 -1.47
C ARG A 255 -4.08 25.37 -0.35
N THR A 256 -3.15 24.86 0.46
CA THR A 256 -2.75 25.50 1.73
C THR A 256 -1.35 26.12 1.70
N GLN A 257 -0.48 25.67 0.79
CA GLN A 257 0.93 26.03 0.76
C GLN A 257 1.44 26.16 -0.69
N PRO A 258 1.45 27.38 -1.27
CA PRO A 258 1.80 27.60 -2.68
C PRO A 258 3.24 27.21 -3.06
N THR A 259 4.17 27.31 -2.10
CA THR A 259 5.59 27.04 -2.32
C THR A 259 6.14 26.16 -1.21
N LEU A 260 6.97 25.19 -1.58
CA LEU A 260 7.70 24.30 -0.69
C LEU A 260 9.19 24.40 -1.00
N ARG A 261 10.02 24.61 0.03
CA ARG A 261 11.47 24.60 -0.12
C ARG A 261 12.02 23.18 0.03
N PHE A 262 12.92 22.78 -0.87
CA PHE A 262 13.56 21.47 -0.85
C PHE A 262 14.99 21.55 -1.41
N HIS A 263 15.99 21.22 -0.60
CA HIS A 263 17.42 21.32 -0.94
C HIS A 263 17.80 22.68 -1.53
N GLY A 264 17.35 23.75 -0.87
CA GLY A 264 17.59 25.13 -1.28
C GLY A 264 16.81 25.60 -2.51
N ARG A 265 15.89 24.81 -3.06
CA ARG A 265 15.06 25.19 -4.21
C ARG A 265 13.61 25.41 -3.80
N ASP A 266 12.99 26.43 -4.37
CA ASP A 266 11.56 26.67 -4.23
C ASP A 266 10.79 25.87 -5.28
N LEU A 267 9.86 25.04 -4.81
CA LEU A 267 8.98 24.21 -5.62
C LEU A 267 7.55 24.72 -5.50
N HIS A 268 6.88 24.94 -6.63
CA HIS A 268 5.48 25.38 -6.62
C HIS A 268 4.55 24.19 -6.48
N SER A 269 3.67 24.19 -5.48
CA SER A 269 2.82 23.04 -5.17
C SER A 269 1.82 22.69 -6.28
N ILE A 270 1.49 23.63 -7.15
CA ILE A 270 0.67 23.40 -8.34
C ILE A 270 1.36 22.50 -9.38
N ASP A 271 2.70 22.47 -9.41
CA ASP A 271 3.49 21.66 -10.34
C ASP A 271 3.88 20.29 -9.75
N LEU A 272 3.42 19.97 -8.54
CA LEU A 272 3.82 18.77 -7.79
C LEU A 272 2.83 17.60 -7.92
N LEU A 273 1.77 17.68 -8.73
CA LEU A 273 0.88 16.53 -8.89
C LEU A 273 1.50 15.44 -9.79
N PRO A 274 1.46 14.16 -9.38
CA PRO A 274 1.97 13.05 -10.17
C PRO A 274 1.08 12.82 -11.40
N ALA A 275 1.58 12.04 -12.36
CA ALA A 275 0.79 11.66 -13.54
C ALA A 275 -0.43 10.79 -13.18
N GLY A 276 -0.32 10.00 -12.12
CA GLY A 276 -1.38 9.12 -11.64
C GLY A 276 -0.99 8.33 -10.40
N VAL A 277 -1.97 7.61 -9.85
CA VAL A 277 -1.81 6.75 -8.68
C VAL A 277 -2.28 5.33 -9.01
N ALA A 278 -1.46 4.31 -8.82
CA ALA A 278 -1.77 2.91 -9.14
C ALA A 278 -1.63 2.02 -7.90
N THR A 279 -2.75 1.50 -7.38
CA THR A 279 -2.76 0.72 -6.13
C THR A 279 -3.23 -0.72 -6.33
N SER A 280 -2.69 -1.61 -5.51
CA SER A 280 -3.16 -3.00 -5.35
C SER A 280 -3.70 -3.18 -3.94
N SER A 281 -4.97 -3.56 -3.79
CA SER A 281 -5.57 -3.85 -2.48
C SER A 281 -5.28 -2.77 -1.43
N PRO A 282 -5.48 -1.46 -1.71
CA PRO A 282 -5.07 -0.39 -0.80
C PRO A 282 -5.82 -0.49 0.53
N TRP A 283 -5.11 -0.31 1.65
CA TRP A 283 -5.73 -0.31 2.98
C TRP A 283 -6.31 1.06 3.32
N CYS A 284 -7.62 1.26 3.16
CA CYS A 284 -8.24 2.59 3.19
C CYS A 284 -8.91 2.96 4.52
N ASP A 285 -9.23 1.99 5.37
CA ASP A 285 -9.87 2.16 6.68
C ASP A 285 -9.02 1.55 7.81
N MET A 286 -8.29 2.38 8.56
CA MET A 286 -7.51 1.91 9.72
C MET A 286 -8.39 1.42 10.88
N THR A 287 -9.67 1.79 10.91
CA THR A 287 -10.60 1.33 11.95
C THR A 287 -11.01 -0.13 11.74
N ARG A 288 -10.94 -0.62 10.49
CA ARG A 288 -11.42 -1.95 10.02
C ARG A 288 -12.93 -2.14 10.24
N SER A 289 -13.72 -1.16 9.86
CA SER A 289 -15.16 -1.08 10.16
C SER A 289 -16.08 -1.63 9.05
N MET A 290 -15.55 -1.81 7.84
CA MET A 290 -16.35 -2.23 6.68
C MET A 290 -16.71 -3.73 6.70
N PRO A 291 -17.91 -4.15 6.27
CA PRO A 291 -18.38 -5.55 6.39
C PRO A 291 -17.49 -6.60 5.69
N SER A 292 -16.89 -6.27 4.55
CA SER A 292 -16.00 -7.16 3.79
C SER A 292 -14.85 -7.73 4.61
N VAL A 293 -14.37 -7.03 5.66
CA VAL A 293 -13.30 -7.54 6.56
C VAL A 293 -13.68 -8.88 7.20
N ALA A 294 -14.97 -9.14 7.39
CA ALA A 294 -15.51 -10.40 7.90
C ALA A 294 -16.12 -11.25 6.79
N HIS A 295 -16.94 -10.65 5.90
CA HIS A 295 -17.65 -11.41 4.86
C HIS A 295 -16.72 -12.08 3.85
N ASN A 296 -15.63 -11.42 3.46
CA ASN A 296 -14.69 -11.93 2.46
C ASN A 296 -13.51 -12.69 3.07
N ALA A 297 -13.43 -12.81 4.41
CA ALA A 297 -12.36 -13.52 5.10
C ALA A 297 -12.25 -15.00 4.67
N ILE A 298 -13.34 -15.58 4.13
CA ILE A 298 -13.32 -16.93 3.56
C ILE A 298 -12.39 -17.05 2.34
N TYR A 299 -12.27 -16.01 1.51
CA TYR A 299 -11.43 -15.96 0.32
C TYR A 299 -10.02 -15.46 0.61
N ASP A 300 -9.83 -14.77 1.74
CA ASP A 300 -8.62 -14.01 2.03
C ASP A 300 -7.71 -14.71 3.04
N TYR A 301 -6.40 -14.55 2.92
CA TYR A 301 -5.48 -15.04 3.97
C TYR A 301 -5.42 -14.09 5.17
N LEU A 302 -5.97 -12.88 5.06
CA LEU A 302 -6.17 -11.99 6.20
C LEU A 302 -7.35 -12.46 7.05
N ASP A 303 -7.12 -12.61 8.34
CA ASP A 303 -8.18 -13.00 9.27
C ASP A 303 -9.15 -11.84 9.55
N ALA A 304 -10.42 -12.21 9.72
CA ALA A 304 -11.45 -11.31 10.22
C ALA A 304 -11.05 -10.75 11.60
N PRO A 305 -11.49 -9.53 11.96
CA PRO A 305 -11.31 -9.01 13.31
C PRO A 305 -11.83 -9.99 14.36
N THR A 306 -11.03 -10.24 15.41
CA THR A 306 -11.40 -11.16 16.50
C THR A 306 -12.38 -10.53 17.50
N SER A 307 -12.50 -9.21 17.49
CA SER A 307 -13.40 -8.43 18.34
C SER A 307 -14.03 -7.29 17.54
N THR A 308 -15.20 -6.86 17.99
CA THR A 308 -15.95 -5.76 17.42
C THR A 308 -16.54 -4.89 18.54
N PRO A 309 -16.99 -3.66 18.25
CA PRO A 309 -17.72 -2.85 19.22
C PRO A 309 -18.99 -3.53 19.78
N ALA A 310 -19.55 -4.52 19.08
CA ALA A 310 -20.71 -5.27 19.52
C ALA A 310 -20.39 -6.43 20.48
N THR A 311 -19.12 -6.88 20.50
CA THR A 311 -18.70 -8.04 21.31
C THR A 311 -17.86 -7.65 22.53
N GLU A 312 -17.17 -6.52 22.49
CA GLU A 312 -16.24 -6.07 23.53
C GLU A 312 -16.44 -4.58 23.85
N PRO A 313 -16.46 -4.16 25.13
CA PRO A 313 -16.69 -2.76 25.50
C PRO A 313 -15.55 -1.83 25.08
N TYR A 314 -14.32 -2.36 25.03
CA TYR A 314 -13.12 -1.61 24.69
C TYR A 314 -12.26 -2.40 23.71
N PHE A 315 -11.67 -1.72 22.74
CA PHE A 315 -10.70 -2.37 21.86
C PHE A 315 -9.44 -2.74 22.65
N ARG A 316 -8.94 -3.95 22.44
CA ARG A 316 -7.64 -4.38 22.95
C ARG A 316 -6.73 -4.75 21.78
N PRO A 317 -5.48 -4.25 21.75
CA PRO A 317 -4.54 -4.60 20.71
C PRO A 317 -4.22 -6.09 20.77
N LEU A 318 -3.73 -6.62 19.65
CA LEU A 318 -3.28 -8.00 19.58
C LEU A 318 -2.20 -8.27 20.64
N VAL A 319 -2.39 -9.34 21.40
CA VAL A 319 -1.43 -9.75 22.42
C VAL A 319 -0.22 -10.37 21.74
N VAL A 320 0.88 -9.63 21.70
CA VAL A 320 2.19 -10.09 21.23
C VAL A 320 3.19 -10.04 22.39
N PRO A 321 4.22 -10.90 22.39
CA PRO A 321 5.28 -10.82 23.40
C PRO A 321 5.89 -9.41 23.44
N ALA A 322 5.97 -8.84 24.64
CA ALA A 322 6.56 -7.51 24.82
C ALA A 322 8.06 -7.51 24.53
N ASP A 323 8.56 -6.40 23.99
CA ASP A 323 9.97 -6.12 23.79
C ASP A 323 10.25 -4.60 23.90
N ASP A 324 11.46 -4.18 23.51
CA ASP A 324 11.93 -2.81 23.67
C ASP A 324 11.13 -1.78 22.84
N ILE A 325 10.38 -2.22 21.82
CA ILE A 325 9.63 -1.33 20.92
C ILE A 325 8.12 -1.46 21.07
N TRP A 326 7.61 -2.54 21.68
CA TRP A 326 6.17 -2.73 21.88
C TRP A 326 5.83 -3.54 23.15
N PRO A 327 4.82 -3.15 23.94
CA PRO A 327 4.02 -1.94 23.81
C PRO A 327 4.84 -0.67 24.07
N VAL A 328 4.51 0.41 23.37
CA VAL A 328 5.08 1.74 23.63
C VAL A 328 4.64 2.26 25.02
N LYS A 329 5.31 3.30 25.52
CA LYS A 329 5.03 3.90 26.85
C LYS A 329 4.84 5.41 26.66
N PRO A 330 3.64 5.98 26.89
CA PRO A 330 2.38 5.30 27.25
C PRO A 330 1.90 4.35 26.14
N PRO A 331 1.11 3.31 26.47
CA PRO A 331 0.67 2.31 25.50
C PRO A 331 -0.33 2.86 24.50
N ARG A 332 -0.34 2.23 23.31
CA ARG A 332 -1.30 2.49 22.23
C ARG A 332 -2.06 1.22 21.86
N VAL A 333 -3.22 1.41 21.24
CA VAL A 333 -4.00 0.30 20.67
C VAL A 333 -3.65 -0.01 19.22
N ASP A 334 -2.96 0.90 18.55
CA ASP A 334 -2.53 0.76 17.16
C ASP A 334 -1.02 0.96 17.04
N LEU A 335 -0.39 0.14 16.18
CA LEU A 335 1.05 0.20 15.94
C LEU A 335 1.40 1.47 15.15
N TYR A 336 0.61 1.77 14.13
CA TYR A 336 0.89 2.80 13.13
C TYR A 336 0.53 4.20 13.61
N THR A 337 -0.62 4.37 14.27
CA THR A 337 -1.12 5.71 14.62
C THR A 337 -1.63 5.79 16.05
N HIS A 338 -1.88 7.00 16.54
CA HIS A 338 -2.66 7.19 17.77
C HIS A 338 -4.14 6.93 17.47
N ALA A 339 -4.89 6.38 18.44
CA ALA A 339 -6.29 6.07 18.20
C ALA A 339 -7.13 7.31 17.85
N SER A 340 -6.74 8.48 18.38
CA SER A 340 -7.37 9.76 18.07
C SER A 340 -7.29 10.13 16.59
N ALA A 341 -6.24 9.70 15.88
CA ALA A 341 -6.00 10.06 14.47
C ALA A 341 -6.51 9.01 13.47
N LEU A 342 -7.22 7.97 13.90
CA LEU A 342 -7.68 6.89 13.02
C LEU A 342 -8.57 7.36 11.86
N LEU A 343 -9.37 8.41 12.06
CA LEU A 343 -10.23 8.98 11.01
C LEU A 343 -9.61 10.19 10.31
N HIS A 344 -8.36 10.53 10.63
CA HIS A 344 -7.68 11.60 9.91
C HIS A 344 -7.54 11.18 8.43
N PRO A 345 -7.88 12.04 7.43
CA PRO A 345 -7.86 11.66 6.02
C PRO A 345 -6.50 11.15 5.52
N LEU A 346 -5.39 11.71 6.04
CA LEU A 346 -4.02 11.25 5.76
C LEU A 346 -3.61 9.94 6.48
N VAL A 347 -4.53 9.32 7.22
CA VAL A 347 -4.39 8.01 7.88
C VAL A 347 -5.36 7.01 7.23
N SER A 348 -6.64 7.36 7.22
CA SER A 348 -7.72 6.58 6.61
C SER A 348 -8.34 7.39 5.48
N PRO A 349 -7.88 7.26 4.23
CA PRO A 349 -8.41 8.03 3.12
C PRO A 349 -9.90 7.79 2.86
N ILE A 350 -10.49 6.68 3.34
CA ILE A 350 -11.94 6.46 3.31
C ILE A 350 -12.74 7.57 4.04
N ALA A 351 -12.16 8.20 5.06
CA ALA A 351 -12.78 9.27 5.84
C ALA A 351 -12.77 10.63 5.10
N SER A 352 -12.24 10.67 3.88
CA SER A 352 -12.16 11.89 3.09
C SER A 352 -13.51 12.27 2.50
N THR A 353 -13.77 13.57 2.42
CA THR A 353 -14.89 14.09 1.62
C THR A 353 -14.50 14.16 0.13
N PRO A 354 -15.47 14.19 -0.80
CA PRO A 354 -15.16 14.39 -2.23
C PRO A 354 -14.32 15.63 -2.50
N ALA A 355 -14.51 16.71 -1.74
CA ALA A 355 -13.78 17.97 -1.92
C ALA A 355 -12.25 17.81 -1.76
N LEU A 356 -11.79 16.83 -0.98
CA LEU A 356 -10.35 16.58 -0.80
C LEU A 356 -9.70 15.96 -2.04
N TRP A 357 -10.49 15.30 -2.90
CA TRP A 357 -10.08 14.62 -4.13
C TRP A 357 -10.30 15.47 -5.40
N THR A 358 -10.85 16.68 -5.27
CA THR A 358 -10.99 17.63 -6.38
C THR A 358 -9.61 17.87 -7.01
N GLU A 359 -9.56 17.80 -8.34
CA GLU A 359 -8.32 17.88 -9.16
C GLU A 359 -7.31 16.74 -8.96
N ALA A 360 -7.69 15.63 -8.32
CA ALA A 360 -6.81 14.46 -8.28
C ALA A 360 -6.43 13.99 -9.69
N PRO A 361 -5.19 13.51 -9.88
CA PRO A 361 -4.79 12.87 -11.13
C PRO A 361 -5.56 11.55 -11.31
N PRO A 362 -5.49 10.90 -12.48
CA PRO A 362 -6.05 9.57 -12.66
C PRO A 362 -5.60 8.58 -11.58
N ILE A 363 -6.52 7.75 -11.10
CA ILE A 363 -6.27 6.73 -10.07
C ILE A 363 -6.71 5.36 -10.60
N PHE A 364 -5.90 4.33 -10.33
CA PHE A 364 -6.21 2.93 -10.57
C PHE A 364 -6.19 2.15 -9.26
N MET A 365 -7.22 1.33 -9.05
CA MET A 365 -7.31 0.40 -7.93
C MET A 365 -7.59 -1.00 -8.46
N SER A 366 -6.69 -1.95 -8.20
CA SER A 366 -6.99 -3.36 -8.41
C SER A 366 -7.16 -4.06 -7.07
N ILE A 367 -8.25 -4.78 -6.91
CA ILE A 367 -8.62 -5.44 -5.66
C ILE A 367 -9.13 -6.86 -5.90
N GLY A 368 -9.00 -7.71 -4.88
CA GLY A 368 -9.65 -9.02 -4.86
C GLY A 368 -11.10 -8.93 -4.34
N GLU A 369 -11.75 -10.09 -4.20
CA GLU A 369 -12.91 -10.27 -3.33
C GLU A 369 -12.38 -10.60 -1.93
N GLU A 370 -11.80 -9.59 -1.31
CA GLU A 370 -10.90 -9.66 -0.15
C GLU A 370 -11.44 -8.85 1.04
N GLY A 371 -10.76 -8.91 2.18
CA GLY A 371 -11.18 -8.18 3.38
C GLY A 371 -11.23 -6.65 3.22
N LEU A 372 -10.49 -6.11 2.25
CA LEU A 372 -10.37 -4.67 1.97
C LEU A 372 -11.25 -4.19 0.82
N THR A 373 -12.14 -5.04 0.30
CA THR A 373 -12.96 -4.71 -0.88
C THR A 373 -13.83 -3.48 -0.64
N ASP A 374 -14.64 -3.44 0.42
CA ASP A 374 -15.62 -2.36 0.59
C ASP A 374 -14.95 -1.01 0.81
N GLU A 375 -13.87 -0.96 1.60
CA GLU A 375 -13.17 0.30 1.89
C GLU A 375 -12.56 0.92 0.62
N ALA A 376 -12.02 0.10 -0.28
CA ALA A 376 -11.49 0.55 -1.56
C ALA A 376 -12.61 1.04 -2.48
N LEU A 377 -13.75 0.33 -2.53
CA LEU A 377 -14.90 0.70 -3.37
C LEU A 377 -15.63 1.95 -2.87
N VAL A 378 -15.77 2.12 -1.56
CA VAL A 378 -16.31 3.35 -0.94
C VAL A 378 -15.41 4.54 -1.26
N LEU A 379 -14.08 4.39 -1.10
CA LEU A 379 -13.15 5.45 -1.45
C LEU A 379 -13.20 5.77 -2.96
N ALA A 380 -13.24 4.75 -3.81
CA ALA A 380 -13.37 4.94 -5.26
C ALA A 380 -14.65 5.72 -5.62
N ARG A 381 -15.78 5.43 -4.97
CA ARG A 381 -17.03 6.20 -5.11
C ARG A 381 -16.84 7.66 -4.72
N THR A 382 -16.18 7.92 -3.59
CA THR A 382 -15.85 9.30 -3.14
C THR A 382 -14.97 10.04 -4.15
N ILE A 383 -13.94 9.40 -4.68
CA ILE A 383 -13.05 9.95 -5.71
C ILE A 383 -13.82 10.26 -6.99
N HIS A 384 -14.68 9.33 -7.43
CA HIS A 384 -15.53 9.53 -8.60
C HIS A 384 -16.46 10.73 -8.44
N ARG A 385 -17.14 10.85 -7.29
CA ARG A 385 -18.02 11.98 -6.96
C ARG A 385 -17.28 13.33 -6.90
N ALA A 386 -15.97 13.32 -6.69
CA ALA A 386 -15.12 14.51 -6.78
C ALA A 386 -14.81 14.93 -8.24
N GLY A 387 -15.24 14.13 -9.23
CA GLY A 387 -14.94 14.33 -10.64
C GLY A 387 -13.54 13.86 -11.07
N ALA A 388 -12.82 13.14 -10.19
CA ALA A 388 -11.51 12.60 -10.52
C ALA A 388 -11.61 11.28 -11.32
N PRO A 389 -10.74 11.05 -12.33
CA PRO A 389 -10.73 9.78 -13.06
C PRO A 389 -10.30 8.62 -12.15
N ILE A 390 -11.17 7.62 -11.98
CA ILE A 390 -10.90 6.44 -11.14
C ILE A 390 -11.28 5.17 -11.88
N TYR A 391 -10.34 4.24 -11.97
CA TYR A 391 -10.49 2.97 -12.68
C TYR A 391 -10.31 1.84 -11.68
N VAL A 392 -11.33 1.00 -11.54
CA VAL A 392 -11.33 -0.09 -10.56
C VAL A 392 -11.44 -1.43 -11.27
N GLU A 393 -10.52 -2.35 -10.94
CA GLU A 393 -10.61 -3.76 -11.33
C GLU A 393 -10.81 -4.62 -10.09
N GLN A 394 -11.91 -5.38 -10.05
CA GLN A 394 -12.19 -6.31 -8.95
C GLN A 394 -12.17 -7.75 -9.46
N PHE A 395 -11.41 -8.62 -8.80
CA PHE A 395 -11.24 -10.01 -9.21
C PHE A 395 -11.99 -10.95 -8.27
N GLU A 396 -12.98 -11.67 -8.81
CA GLU A 396 -13.81 -12.62 -8.06
C GLU A 396 -12.96 -13.68 -7.35
N GLY A 397 -13.26 -13.90 -6.06
CA GLY A 397 -12.61 -14.89 -5.21
C GLY A 397 -11.10 -14.70 -5.00
N MET A 398 -10.48 -13.61 -5.47
CA MET A 398 -9.04 -13.41 -5.27
C MET A 398 -8.74 -12.84 -3.88
N PRO A 399 -7.69 -13.32 -3.18
CA PRO A 399 -7.31 -12.83 -1.86
C PRO A 399 -6.61 -11.47 -1.90
N HIS A 400 -6.29 -10.94 -0.73
CA HIS A 400 -5.46 -9.74 -0.59
C HIS A 400 -4.17 -9.82 -1.41
N CYS A 401 -3.82 -8.73 -2.09
CA CYS A 401 -2.62 -8.60 -2.93
C CYS A 401 -2.39 -9.80 -3.88
N PHE A 402 -3.45 -10.42 -4.41
CA PHE A 402 -3.33 -11.66 -5.21
C PHE A 402 -2.34 -11.52 -6.38
N GLY A 403 -2.24 -10.33 -6.99
CA GLY A 403 -1.30 -10.06 -8.08
C GLY A 403 0.16 -10.25 -7.68
N LEU A 404 0.50 -9.91 -6.44
CA LEU A 404 1.84 -10.02 -5.87
C LEU A 404 2.13 -11.43 -5.33
N VAL A 405 1.10 -12.16 -4.94
CA VAL A 405 1.23 -13.52 -4.41
C VAL A 405 1.20 -14.56 -5.54
N MET A 406 0.52 -14.26 -6.63
CA MET A 406 0.22 -15.18 -7.73
C MET A 406 0.70 -14.63 -9.08
N LEU A 407 1.94 -14.10 -9.14
CA LEU A 407 2.50 -13.42 -10.32
C LEU A 407 2.30 -14.20 -11.64
N ASP A 408 2.53 -15.52 -11.59
CA ASP A 408 2.46 -16.41 -12.77
C ASP A 408 1.06 -17.01 -13.01
N ALA A 409 0.07 -16.70 -12.17
CA ALA A 409 -1.31 -17.12 -12.42
C ALA A 409 -1.95 -16.24 -13.51
N PRO A 410 -2.96 -16.73 -14.26
CA PRO A 410 -3.68 -15.91 -15.23
C PRO A 410 -4.20 -14.58 -14.64
N ALA A 411 -4.79 -14.63 -13.44
CA ALA A 411 -5.25 -13.44 -12.72
C ALA A 411 -4.10 -12.48 -12.39
N GLY A 412 -2.97 -12.98 -11.87
CA GLY A 412 -1.79 -12.14 -11.61
C GLY A 412 -1.24 -11.48 -12.88
N ARG A 413 -1.22 -12.20 -14.01
CA ARG A 413 -0.84 -11.59 -15.30
C ARG A 413 -1.80 -10.48 -15.73
N ARG A 414 -3.11 -10.72 -15.65
CA ARG A 414 -4.16 -9.74 -15.99
C ARG A 414 -4.09 -8.49 -15.10
N PHE A 415 -3.82 -8.67 -13.81
CA PHE A 415 -3.56 -7.60 -12.84
C PHE A 415 -2.41 -6.71 -13.31
N TYR A 416 -1.23 -7.28 -13.54
CA TYR A 416 -0.08 -6.48 -13.94
C TYR A 416 -0.24 -5.86 -15.33
N ASP A 417 -0.96 -6.51 -16.25
CA ASP A 417 -1.28 -5.93 -17.56
C ASP A 417 -2.20 -4.71 -17.42
N GLY A 418 -3.20 -4.76 -16.54
CA GLY A 418 -4.06 -3.61 -16.21
C GLY A 418 -3.25 -2.46 -15.61
N MET A 419 -2.49 -2.75 -14.55
CA MET A 419 -1.66 -1.75 -13.86
C MET A 419 -0.62 -1.13 -14.81
N ALA A 420 0.05 -1.92 -15.64
CA ALA A 420 1.05 -1.42 -16.58
C ALA A 420 0.45 -0.57 -17.71
N ARG A 421 -0.73 -0.94 -18.22
CA ARG A 421 -1.47 -0.11 -19.18
C ARG A 421 -1.83 1.23 -18.56
N PHE A 422 -2.41 1.23 -17.36
CA PHE A 422 -2.75 2.46 -16.65
C PHE A 422 -1.54 3.37 -16.48
N CYS A 423 -0.40 2.85 -15.99
CA CYS A 423 0.79 3.68 -15.76
C CYS A 423 1.24 4.43 -17.02
N ARG A 424 1.28 3.77 -18.18
CA ARG A 424 1.64 4.42 -19.45
C ARG A 424 0.61 5.47 -19.87
N GLN A 425 -0.67 5.09 -19.85
CA GLN A 425 -1.75 5.97 -20.29
C GLN A 425 -1.87 7.22 -19.40
N ALA A 426 -1.63 7.11 -18.09
CA ALA A 426 -1.68 8.23 -17.16
C ALA A 426 -0.59 9.28 -17.49
N VAL A 427 0.61 8.83 -17.84
CA VAL A 427 1.70 9.73 -18.30
C VAL A 427 1.38 10.35 -19.66
N ASP A 428 0.82 9.58 -20.59
CA ASP A 428 0.40 10.08 -21.90
C ASP A 428 -0.66 11.18 -21.76
N VAL A 429 -1.67 10.98 -20.90
CA VAL A 429 -2.71 11.99 -20.61
C VAL A 429 -2.10 13.23 -19.95
N ALA A 430 -1.21 13.06 -18.96
CA ALA A 430 -0.54 14.19 -18.31
C ALA A 430 0.39 14.97 -19.25
N ALA A 431 0.87 14.34 -20.33
CA ALA A 431 1.61 15.01 -21.39
C ALA A 431 0.69 15.77 -22.37
N ALA A 432 -0.52 15.26 -22.62
CA ALA A 432 -1.51 15.83 -23.53
C ALA A 432 -2.24 17.06 -22.98
N ASP A 433 -2.31 17.24 -21.66
CA ASP A 433 -3.00 18.33 -20.91
C ASP A 433 -2.53 19.77 -21.24
N ARG A 434 -1.66 19.96 -22.25
CA ARG A 434 -1.43 21.25 -22.93
C ARG A 434 -2.52 21.60 -23.95
N ALA A 435 -3.43 20.68 -24.27
CA ALA A 435 -4.63 20.93 -25.08
C ALA A 435 -5.87 20.68 -24.19
N ALA A 436 -6.73 21.69 -24.08
CA ALA A 436 -7.91 21.67 -23.21
C ALA A 436 -8.80 20.41 -23.38
N ASP A 437 -9.46 20.04 -22.28
CA ASP A 437 -10.31 18.86 -22.02
C ASP A 437 -9.55 17.59 -21.60
N LYS A 438 -9.63 17.28 -20.29
CA LYS A 438 -9.09 16.03 -19.69
C LYS A 438 -9.69 14.81 -20.40
N PRO A 439 -8.95 14.10 -21.26
CA PRO A 439 -9.47 12.88 -21.85
C PRO A 439 -9.42 11.76 -20.79
N ALA A 440 -10.52 11.03 -20.64
CA ALA A 440 -10.48 9.72 -20.00
C ALA A 440 -9.42 8.84 -20.72
N LEU A 441 -8.81 7.89 -20.00
CA LEU A 441 -7.83 6.99 -20.61
C LEU A 441 -8.48 6.29 -21.81
N PRO A 442 -7.81 6.21 -22.98
CA PRO A 442 -8.39 5.55 -24.13
C PRO A 442 -8.57 4.04 -23.87
N ASP A 443 -9.81 3.59 -24.09
CA ASP A 443 -10.28 2.20 -24.17
C ASP A 443 -10.63 1.44 -22.86
N GLN A 444 -11.83 0.84 -22.89
CA GLN A 444 -12.52 -0.10 -21.97
C GLN A 444 -12.78 0.22 -20.49
N THR A 445 -12.02 1.06 -19.80
CA THR A 445 -12.36 1.39 -18.40
C THR A 445 -13.05 2.75 -18.33
N ARG A 446 -14.36 2.77 -18.10
CA ARG A 446 -15.08 4.02 -17.83
C ARG A 446 -14.80 4.45 -16.39
N SER A 447 -14.34 5.68 -16.21
CA SER A 447 -14.27 6.28 -14.87
C SER A 447 -15.65 6.21 -14.23
N GLY A 448 -15.73 5.80 -12.95
CA GLY A 448 -16.99 5.66 -12.24
C GLY A 448 -17.58 4.26 -12.20
N GLU A 449 -16.96 3.30 -12.88
CA GLU A 449 -17.42 1.91 -12.94
C GLU A 449 -16.31 0.94 -12.50
N ILE A 450 -16.72 -0.19 -11.93
CA ILE A 450 -15.87 -1.33 -11.63
C ILE A 450 -15.88 -2.26 -12.82
N THR A 451 -14.69 -2.61 -13.29
CA THR A 451 -14.48 -3.77 -14.16
C THR A 451 -14.41 -5.01 -13.26
N TYR A 452 -15.54 -5.70 -13.11
CA TYR A 452 -15.63 -6.94 -12.34
C TYR A 452 -15.22 -8.12 -13.20
N ILE A 453 -14.13 -8.77 -12.80
CA ILE A 453 -13.51 -9.88 -13.50
C ILE A 453 -13.90 -11.16 -12.78
N GLY A 454 -14.74 -11.95 -13.43
CA GLY A 454 -15.29 -13.19 -12.88
C GLY A 454 -14.25 -14.30 -12.74
N TYR A 455 -14.62 -15.32 -11.98
CA TYR A 455 -13.79 -16.47 -11.66
C TYR A 455 -13.10 -17.05 -12.91
N LYS A 456 -11.79 -17.32 -12.81
CA LYS A 456 -10.93 -17.81 -13.91
C LYS A 456 -10.87 -16.88 -15.14
N LEU A 457 -11.23 -15.60 -14.99
CA LEU A 457 -11.29 -14.64 -16.09
C LEU A 457 -12.34 -15.04 -17.16
N LEU A 458 -13.37 -15.79 -16.77
CA LEU A 458 -14.37 -16.33 -17.72
C LEU A 458 -15.43 -15.31 -18.13
N SER A 459 -15.56 -14.21 -17.39
CA SER A 459 -16.50 -13.14 -17.67
C SER A 459 -15.95 -11.80 -17.20
N GLU A 460 -16.36 -10.75 -17.89
CA GLU A 460 -16.14 -9.37 -17.46
C GLU A 460 -17.50 -8.68 -17.45
N LYS A 461 -17.80 -7.95 -16.37
CA LYS A 461 -19.00 -7.12 -16.28
C LYS A 461 -18.68 -5.79 -15.63
N THR A 462 -19.48 -4.81 -15.96
CA THR A 462 -19.37 -3.46 -15.42
C THR A 462 -20.36 -3.29 -14.27
N ILE A 463 -19.91 -2.72 -13.16
CA ILE A 463 -20.76 -2.36 -12.01
C ILE A 463 -20.56 -0.86 -11.70
N PRO A 464 -21.60 -0.02 -11.69
CA PRO A 464 -21.46 1.37 -11.25
C PRO A 464 -20.93 1.45 -9.81
N LEU A 465 -19.98 2.36 -9.53
CA LEU A 465 -19.44 2.53 -8.17
C LEU A 465 -20.51 2.88 -7.13
N GLU A 466 -21.57 3.57 -7.55
CA GLU A 466 -22.72 3.90 -6.71
C GLU A 466 -23.48 2.66 -6.22
N GLU A 467 -23.44 1.56 -6.97
CA GLU A 467 -24.15 0.31 -6.66
C GLU A 467 -23.25 -0.75 -6.02
N ALA A 468 -21.94 -0.48 -5.94
CA ALA A 468 -20.94 -1.48 -5.61
C ALA A 468 -20.95 -1.94 -4.16
N VAL A 469 -21.18 -1.00 -3.23
CA VAL A 469 -21.26 -1.26 -1.80
C VAL A 469 -22.67 -0.88 -1.34
N PRO A 470 -23.47 -1.84 -0.83
CA PRO A 470 -24.86 -1.62 -0.44
C PRO A 470 -24.95 -0.98 0.95
N LEU A 471 -24.21 0.10 1.17
CA LEU A 471 -24.24 0.93 2.38
C LEU A 471 -24.46 2.39 2.00
N THR A 472 -25.34 3.08 2.74
CA THR A 472 -25.49 4.52 2.61
C THR A 472 -24.28 5.26 3.18
N ASP A 473 -24.12 6.53 2.84
CA ASP A 473 -23.01 7.33 3.37
C ASP A 473 -23.13 7.50 4.90
N GLU A 474 -24.36 7.62 5.42
CA GLU A 474 -24.62 7.69 6.86
C GLU A 474 -24.24 6.38 7.57
N GLU A 475 -24.52 5.22 6.97
CA GLU A 475 -24.13 3.93 7.53
C GLU A 475 -22.61 3.74 7.54
N ILE A 476 -21.92 4.24 6.51
CA ILE A 476 -20.45 4.21 6.42
C ILE A 476 -19.85 5.13 7.50
N GLU A 477 -20.33 6.37 7.59
CA GLU A 477 -19.86 7.34 8.58
C GLU A 477 -20.07 6.81 10.00
N GLU A 478 -21.25 6.25 10.30
CA GLU A 478 -21.54 5.71 11.61
C GLU A 478 -20.63 4.52 11.95
N ARG A 479 -20.36 3.62 11.00
CA ARG A 479 -19.43 2.49 11.19
C ARG A 479 -18.02 2.96 11.50
N LEU A 480 -17.51 3.92 10.74
CA LEU A 480 -16.19 4.53 10.95
C LEU A 480 -16.11 5.18 12.32
N ARG A 481 -17.11 6.01 12.67
CA ARG A 481 -17.19 6.72 13.94
C ARG A 481 -17.24 5.78 15.13
N VAL A 482 -18.11 4.76 15.09
CA VAL A 482 -18.25 3.78 16.19
C VAL A 482 -16.96 3.01 16.41
N ASN A 483 -16.30 2.54 15.35
CA ASN A 483 -15.05 1.79 15.49
C ASN A 483 -13.87 2.67 15.93
N ALA A 484 -13.81 3.93 15.46
CA ALA A 484 -12.81 4.88 15.91
C ALA A 484 -12.95 5.21 17.40
N LEU A 485 -14.17 5.53 17.85
CA LEU A 485 -14.44 5.81 19.27
C LEU A 485 -14.14 4.61 20.17
N TRP A 486 -14.52 3.41 19.74
CA TRP A 486 -14.22 2.17 20.47
C TRP A 486 -12.71 1.95 20.66
N ARG A 487 -11.89 2.31 19.67
CA ARG A 487 -10.42 2.26 19.74
C ARG A 487 -9.85 3.39 20.60
N GLN A 488 -10.36 4.60 20.47
CA GLN A 488 -9.95 5.74 21.30
C GLN A 488 -10.18 5.47 22.78
N GLU A 489 -11.36 4.96 23.12
CA GLU A 489 -11.69 4.61 24.49
C GLU A 489 -10.86 3.43 24.99
N GLY A 490 -10.62 2.42 24.15
CA GLY A 490 -9.69 1.35 24.47
C GLY A 490 -8.27 1.83 24.75
N GLU A 491 -7.79 2.85 24.04
CA GLU A 491 -6.48 3.45 24.29
C GLU A 491 -6.44 4.23 25.61
N ARG A 492 -7.49 5.00 25.93
CA ARG A 492 -7.61 5.69 27.22
C ARG A 492 -7.61 4.71 28.39
N GLU A 493 -8.40 3.65 28.31
CA GLU A 493 -8.44 2.62 29.35
C GLU A 493 -7.09 1.91 29.50
N LEU A 494 -6.43 1.57 28.39
CA LEU A 494 -5.10 0.96 28.41
C LEU A 494 -4.05 1.87 29.05
N GLN A 495 -4.11 3.18 28.79
CA GLN A 495 -3.23 4.18 29.40
C GLN A 495 -3.54 4.39 30.89
N ARG A 496 -4.82 4.37 31.28
CA ARG A 496 -5.25 4.44 32.68
C ARG A 496 -4.68 3.27 33.48
N GLU A 497 -4.85 2.04 32.99
CA GLU A 497 -4.30 0.82 33.60
C GLU A 497 -2.77 0.86 33.71
N TRP A 498 -2.09 1.41 32.71
CA TRP A 498 -0.64 1.58 32.72
C TRP A 498 -0.19 2.61 33.77
N ALA A 499 -0.88 3.75 33.86
CA ALA A 499 -0.59 4.79 34.84
C ALA A 499 -0.83 4.30 36.28
N GLU A 500 -1.94 3.59 36.53
CA GLU A 500 -2.24 2.97 37.82
C GLU A 500 -1.14 1.98 38.25
N LYS A 501 -0.64 1.15 37.32
CA LYS A 501 0.47 0.22 37.59
C LYS A 501 1.82 0.91 37.79
N ALA A 502 2.04 2.09 37.22
CA ALA A 502 3.29 2.85 37.38
C ALA A 502 3.34 3.63 38.70
N GLN A 503 2.20 3.82 39.37
CA GLN A 503 2.09 4.46 40.69
C GLN A 503 2.23 3.47 41.86
N LEU A 504 2.18 2.16 41.57
CA LEU A 504 2.43 1.04 42.49
C LEU A 504 3.89 0.60 42.41
#